data_AF-A0A972SGM4-F1
#
_entry.id   AF-A0A972SGM4-F1
#
_cell.length_a   1.000
_cell.length_b   1.000
_cell.length_c   1.000
_cell.angle_alpha   90.00
_cell.angle_beta   90.00
_cell.angle_gamma   90.00
#
_symmetry.space_group_name_H-M   'P 1'
#
loop_
_entity.id
_entity.type
_entity.pdbx_description
1 polymer ?
#
loop_
_entity_poly.entity_id
_entity_poly.type
_entity_poly.pdbx_seq_one_letter_code
_entity_poly.pdbx_strand_id
1 'polypeptide(L)'
;MKILLVSFDKALTQALEEQLKNHEVYTAKNAEEALTLSPKDVDVVVFDAISGAISEEEINQLYEKKYKDKRFVVLYDELFPIDEKNLFPPDKTLVSRDLPPEQIAAVITGKEAAAAPPKTEKTEAPAPSKPLVLLVSFDKKLTDALEERLKDKYETQVLKNLRQVKEKGKEAALIVYDAISGSIAEKNLNELSQIPELREKPYLILLDELFPINVEGIDLPKKASVNRDAPPELIVEEIEKLLSAEAVPQEQPAPQPEEQPQPEVKPEPVPQEAVSPSLPEGLEEKEVKGAIVEAISRELHGLREEVRADVSSYIKDVIEAVVREELEKFLSSAKINDLVRDTTRRVLEQKLKELLE
;
A
#
# COMPACT_ATOMS: atom_id res chain seq x y z
N MET A 1 34.76 -12.46 5.93
CA MET A 1 33.73 -11.97 4.99
C MET A 1 33.76 -10.46 5.03
N LYS A 2 33.82 -9.83 3.87
CA LYS A 2 33.75 -8.39 3.69
C LYS A 2 32.32 -8.01 3.34
N ILE A 3 31.72 -7.14 4.13
CA ILE A 3 30.31 -6.77 4.03
C ILE A 3 30.24 -5.30 3.71
N LEU A 4 29.51 -4.92 2.67
CA LEU A 4 29.15 -3.54 2.43
C LEU A 4 27.75 -3.30 2.96
N LEU A 5 27.58 -2.40 3.92
CA LEU A 5 26.28 -1.96 4.42
C LEU A 5 25.97 -0.57 3.89
N VAL A 6 24.91 -0.45 3.08
CA VAL A 6 24.44 0.80 2.51
C VAL A 6 23.15 1.21 3.22
N SER A 7 23.22 2.18 4.12
CA SER A 7 22.07 2.70 4.87
C SER A 7 22.33 4.11 5.35
N PHE A 8 21.29 4.94 5.32
CA PHE A 8 21.30 6.27 5.94
C PHE A 8 20.99 6.22 7.44
N ASP A 9 20.42 5.11 7.93
CA ASP A 9 20.04 4.93 9.32
C ASP A 9 21.24 4.55 10.18
N LYS A 10 21.68 5.50 11.01
CA LYS A 10 22.81 5.31 11.93
C LYS A 10 22.52 4.27 13.01
N ALA A 11 21.28 4.17 13.48
CA ALA A 11 20.93 3.24 14.56
C ALA A 11 20.98 1.80 14.04
N LEU A 12 20.39 1.56 12.86
CA LEU A 12 20.46 0.26 12.19
C LEU A 12 21.91 -0.11 11.85
N THR A 13 22.67 0.84 11.31
CA THR A 13 24.08 0.62 10.96
C THR A 13 24.91 0.19 12.18
N GLN A 14 24.80 0.92 13.30
CA GLN A 14 25.50 0.59 14.54
C GLN A 14 25.09 -0.77 15.11
N ALA A 15 23.78 -1.08 15.08
CA ALA A 15 23.27 -2.35 15.58
C ALA A 15 23.80 -3.53 14.75
N LEU A 16 23.82 -3.41 13.42
CA LEU A 16 24.35 -4.45 12.53
C LEU A 16 25.86 -4.58 12.61
N GLU A 17 26.60 -3.47 12.67
CA GLU A 17 28.04 -3.48 12.93
C GLU A 17 28.37 -4.21 14.23
N GLU A 18 27.56 -4.03 15.27
CA GLU A 18 27.77 -4.68 16.55
C GLU A 18 27.58 -6.21 16.48
N GLN A 19 26.57 -6.66 15.73
CA GLN A 19 26.33 -8.10 15.50
C GLN A 19 27.36 -8.72 14.55
N LEU A 20 27.94 -7.90 13.66
CA LEU A 20 28.89 -8.33 12.64
C LEU A 20 30.35 -8.01 12.99
N LYS A 21 30.69 -7.71 14.26
CA LYS A 21 32.07 -7.38 14.73
C LYS A 21 33.15 -8.40 14.33
N ASN A 22 32.77 -9.64 14.06
CA ASN A 22 33.67 -10.70 13.61
C ASN A 22 33.95 -10.68 12.09
N HIS A 23 33.40 -9.70 11.38
CA HIS A 23 33.50 -9.51 9.94
C HIS A 23 33.98 -8.09 9.62
N GLU A 24 34.48 -7.91 8.40
CA GLU A 24 34.97 -6.62 7.95
C GLU A 24 33.83 -5.86 7.30
N VAL A 25 33.24 -4.91 8.03
CA VAL A 25 32.07 -4.15 7.60
C VAL A 25 32.51 -2.79 7.07
N TYR A 26 32.04 -2.46 5.87
CA TYR A 26 32.19 -1.17 5.21
C TYR A 26 30.83 -0.49 5.16
N THR A 27 30.71 0.73 5.66
CA THR A 27 29.45 1.48 5.64
C THR A 27 29.46 2.56 4.58
N ALA A 28 28.32 2.74 3.90
CA ALA A 28 28.06 3.86 3.02
C ALA A 28 26.62 4.35 3.25
N LYS A 29 26.35 5.63 3.01
CA LYS A 29 25.01 6.19 3.23
C LYS A 29 24.07 6.02 2.04
N ASN A 30 24.64 5.83 0.85
CA ASN A 30 23.91 5.70 -0.41
C ASN A 30 24.76 4.95 -1.45
N ALA A 31 24.18 4.70 -2.62
CA ALA A 31 24.88 3.99 -3.70
C ALA A 31 26.11 4.74 -4.22
N GLU A 32 26.05 6.07 -4.32
CA GLU A 32 27.17 6.87 -4.85
C GLU A 32 28.42 6.78 -3.94
N GLU A 33 28.21 6.89 -2.63
CA GLU A 33 29.26 6.74 -1.62
C GLU A 33 29.83 5.32 -1.64
N ALA A 34 28.97 4.31 -1.75
CA ALA A 34 29.37 2.90 -1.88
C ALA A 34 30.20 2.62 -3.15
N LEU A 35 29.88 3.29 -4.26
CA LEU A 35 30.64 3.17 -5.51
C LEU A 35 32.01 3.84 -5.42
N THR A 36 32.13 4.90 -4.64
CA THR A 36 33.35 5.71 -4.55
C THR A 36 34.31 5.24 -3.46
N LEU A 37 33.80 4.98 -2.25
CA LEU A 37 34.61 4.78 -1.05
C LEU A 37 34.77 3.31 -0.64
N SER A 38 33.80 2.46 -0.95
CA SER A 38 33.86 1.05 -0.55
C SER A 38 34.79 0.23 -1.46
N PRO A 39 35.39 -0.86 -0.99
CA PRO A 39 36.26 -1.67 -1.85
C PRO A 39 35.43 -2.54 -2.81
N LYS A 40 36.05 -2.98 -3.91
CA LYS A 40 35.40 -3.85 -4.91
C LYS A 40 35.30 -5.31 -4.46
N ASP A 41 36.14 -5.72 -3.52
CA ASP A 41 36.30 -7.10 -3.09
C ASP A 41 35.41 -7.46 -1.89
N VAL A 42 34.23 -6.85 -1.79
CA VAL A 42 33.22 -7.25 -0.81
C VAL A 42 32.56 -8.57 -1.22
N ASP A 43 32.14 -9.37 -0.25
CA ASP A 43 31.49 -10.67 -0.48
C ASP A 43 29.96 -10.49 -0.54
N VAL A 44 29.42 -9.63 0.32
CA VAL A 44 27.97 -9.38 0.45
C VAL A 44 27.71 -7.86 0.46
N VAL A 45 26.69 -7.44 -0.29
CA VAL A 45 26.16 -6.08 -0.29
C VAL A 45 24.81 -6.10 0.42
N VAL A 46 24.71 -5.38 1.54
CA VAL A 46 23.49 -5.15 2.30
C VAL A 46 23.00 -3.76 1.96
N PHE A 47 21.78 -3.64 1.46
CA PHE A 47 21.20 -2.36 1.05
C PHE A 47 19.89 -2.10 1.79
N ASP A 48 19.79 -0.95 2.44
CA ASP A 48 18.60 -0.49 3.14
C ASP A 48 17.67 0.28 2.20
N ALA A 49 16.63 -0.40 1.74
CA ALA A 49 15.67 0.10 0.76
C ALA A 49 14.53 0.86 1.45
N ILE A 50 14.83 2.08 1.92
CA ILE A 50 13.87 2.98 2.56
C ILE A 50 13.10 3.87 1.58
N SER A 51 13.33 3.74 0.27
CA SER A 51 12.77 4.64 -0.73
C SER A 51 12.32 3.91 -2.01
N GLY A 52 11.76 2.71 -1.86
CA GLY A 52 11.03 1.99 -2.92
C GLY A 52 11.76 2.03 -4.27
N ALA A 53 11.11 2.65 -5.27
CA ALA A 53 11.63 2.78 -6.63
C ALA A 53 13.03 3.45 -6.72
N ILE A 54 13.35 4.41 -5.84
CA ILE A 54 14.68 5.03 -5.81
C ILE A 54 15.71 4.00 -5.35
N SER A 55 15.37 3.21 -4.33
CA SER A 55 16.23 2.14 -3.83
C SER A 55 16.44 1.04 -4.87
N GLU A 56 15.44 0.72 -5.69
CA GLU A 56 15.59 -0.23 -6.81
C GLU A 56 16.63 0.24 -7.82
N GLU A 57 16.56 1.51 -8.24
CA GLU A 57 17.54 2.11 -9.14
C GLU A 57 18.95 2.09 -8.54
N GLU A 58 19.08 2.45 -7.26
CA GLU A 58 20.37 2.47 -6.55
C GLU A 58 21.00 1.08 -6.42
N ILE A 59 20.19 0.06 -6.08
CA ILE A 59 20.64 -1.34 -6.01
C ILE A 59 21.13 -1.81 -7.38
N ASN A 60 20.38 -1.50 -8.44
CA ASN A 60 20.74 -1.85 -9.80
C ASN A 60 22.03 -1.14 -10.25
N GLN A 61 22.20 0.13 -9.88
CA GLN A 61 23.45 0.85 -10.15
C GLN A 61 24.66 0.22 -9.44
N LEU A 62 24.51 -0.19 -8.18
CA LEU A 62 25.56 -0.86 -7.43
C LEU A 62 25.97 -2.18 -8.08
N TYR A 63 24.96 -2.96 -8.47
CA TYR A 63 25.14 -4.21 -9.20
C TYR A 63 25.89 -3.98 -10.50
N GLU A 64 25.37 -3.15 -11.40
CA GLU A 64 25.92 -2.97 -12.74
C GLU A 64 27.32 -2.35 -12.77
N LYS A 65 27.60 -1.40 -11.88
CA LYS A 65 28.85 -0.64 -11.93
C LYS A 65 29.99 -1.34 -11.21
N LYS A 66 29.73 -2.10 -10.14
CA LYS A 66 30.80 -2.55 -9.22
C LYS A 66 30.63 -3.94 -8.63
N TYR A 67 29.40 -4.43 -8.43
CA TYR A 67 29.14 -5.62 -7.62
C TYR A 67 28.35 -6.73 -8.36
N LYS A 68 28.50 -6.87 -9.69
CA LYS A 68 27.74 -7.81 -10.53
C LYS A 68 27.72 -9.28 -10.06
N ASP A 69 28.78 -9.75 -9.43
CA ASP A 69 28.90 -11.17 -9.03
C ASP A 69 28.82 -11.35 -7.51
N LYS A 70 28.23 -10.39 -6.81
CA LYS A 70 28.15 -10.39 -5.34
C LYS A 70 26.73 -10.71 -4.89
N ARG A 71 26.64 -11.27 -3.68
CA ARG A 71 25.36 -11.54 -3.04
C ARG A 71 24.77 -10.24 -2.52
N PHE A 72 23.48 -10.00 -2.81
CA PHE A 72 22.74 -8.86 -2.31
C PHE A 72 21.78 -9.27 -1.20
N VAL A 73 21.76 -8.52 -0.11
CA VAL A 73 20.75 -8.60 0.94
C VAL A 73 20.03 -7.26 0.96
N VAL A 74 18.76 -7.25 0.61
CA VAL A 74 17.98 -6.02 0.51
C VAL A 74 17.04 -5.97 1.70
N LEU A 75 17.25 -4.99 2.58
CA LEU A 75 16.39 -4.71 3.71
C LEU A 75 15.25 -3.85 3.19
N TYR A 76 14.02 -4.36 3.20
CA TYR A 76 12.87 -3.63 2.69
C TYR A 76 11.96 -3.14 3.83
N ASP A 77 11.37 -1.98 3.61
CA ASP A 77 10.34 -1.40 4.48
C ASP A 77 8.96 -1.67 3.87
N GLU A 78 7.98 -2.08 4.67
CA GLU A 78 6.61 -2.33 4.17
C GLU A 78 5.92 -1.04 3.71
N LEU A 79 6.35 0.12 4.22
CA LEU A 79 5.83 1.43 3.83
C LEU A 79 6.33 1.86 2.44
N PHE A 80 7.48 1.33 2.00
CA PHE A 80 8.11 1.67 0.74
C PHE A 80 8.43 0.38 -0.04
N PRO A 81 7.39 -0.27 -0.61
CA PRO A 81 7.56 -1.56 -1.23
C PRO A 81 8.51 -1.48 -2.43
N ILE A 82 9.36 -2.50 -2.54
CA ILE A 82 10.27 -2.72 -3.67
C ILE A 82 9.83 -3.95 -4.46
N ASP A 83 9.87 -3.86 -5.78
CA ASP A 83 9.54 -4.96 -6.68
C ASP A 83 10.79 -5.80 -6.98
N GLU A 84 10.75 -7.08 -6.59
CA GLU A 84 11.83 -8.02 -6.84
C GLU A 84 12.16 -8.18 -8.33
N LYS A 85 11.18 -8.01 -9.21
CA LYS A 85 11.36 -8.12 -10.67
C LYS A 85 12.15 -6.96 -11.25
N ASN A 86 12.16 -5.82 -10.57
CA ASN A 86 12.93 -4.66 -10.98
C ASN A 86 14.39 -4.75 -10.56
N LEU A 87 14.76 -5.69 -9.68
CA LEU A 87 16.13 -5.85 -9.18
C LEU A 87 16.96 -6.79 -10.07
N PHE A 88 18.02 -6.24 -10.65
CA PHE A 88 18.96 -6.92 -11.54
C PHE A 88 19.85 -7.97 -10.85
N PRO A 89 20.24 -7.84 -9.56
CA PRO A 89 20.98 -8.88 -8.88
C PRO A 89 20.25 -10.24 -8.93
N PRO A 90 20.88 -11.30 -9.47
CA PRO A 90 20.29 -12.63 -9.50
C PRO A 90 20.39 -13.32 -8.13
N ASP A 91 21.50 -13.12 -7.41
CA ASP A 91 21.72 -13.64 -6.06
C ASP A 91 21.33 -12.57 -5.03
N LYS A 92 20.01 -12.43 -4.79
CA LYS A 92 19.45 -11.48 -3.83
C LYS A 92 18.61 -12.18 -2.78
N THR A 93 18.62 -11.64 -1.57
CA THR A 93 17.75 -12.05 -0.46
C THR A 93 17.00 -10.83 0.05
N LEU A 94 15.67 -10.88 0.05
CA LEU A 94 14.83 -9.83 0.64
C LEU A 94 14.60 -10.13 2.12
N VAL A 95 14.81 -9.13 2.97
CA VAL A 95 14.68 -9.23 4.42
C VAL A 95 13.88 -8.03 4.91
N SER A 96 12.88 -8.24 5.76
CA SER A 96 12.16 -7.11 6.35
C SER A 96 13.07 -6.32 7.29
N ARG A 97 13.05 -4.99 7.16
CA ARG A 97 13.79 -4.05 8.02
C ARG A 97 13.34 -4.11 9.48
N ASP A 98 12.10 -4.52 9.74
CA ASP A 98 11.52 -4.61 11.09
C ASP A 98 12.02 -5.83 11.89
N LEU A 99 12.78 -6.72 11.25
CA LEU A 99 13.35 -7.88 11.95
C LEU A 99 14.43 -7.46 12.95
N PRO A 100 14.59 -8.22 14.06
CA PRO A 100 15.68 -7.98 14.99
C PRO A 100 17.05 -8.02 14.28
N PRO A 101 18.00 -7.12 14.61
CA PRO A 101 19.32 -7.06 13.98
C PRO A 101 20.10 -8.38 14.01
N GLU A 102 19.88 -9.21 15.03
CA GLU A 102 20.47 -10.55 15.14
C GLU A 102 20.03 -11.50 14.01
N GLN A 103 18.74 -11.46 13.63
CA GLN A 103 18.19 -12.27 12.56
C GLN A 103 18.68 -11.77 11.19
N ILE A 104 18.73 -10.45 11.02
CA ILE A 104 19.29 -9.83 9.81
C ILE A 104 20.77 -10.24 9.65
N ALA A 105 21.56 -10.18 10.71
CA ALA A 105 22.96 -10.60 10.71
C ALA A 105 23.13 -12.11 10.39
N ALA A 106 22.23 -12.97 10.85
CA ALA A 106 22.24 -14.40 10.50
C ALA A 106 22.03 -14.62 8.98
N VAL A 107 21.09 -13.89 8.37
CA VAL A 107 20.84 -13.95 6.93
C VAL A 107 22.05 -13.46 6.13
N ILE A 108 22.66 -12.35 6.55
CA ILE A 108 23.86 -11.77 5.92
C ILE A 108 25.01 -12.76 5.92
N THR A 109 25.24 -13.45 7.04
CA THR A 109 26.36 -14.39 7.21
C THR A 109 26.14 -15.75 6.55
N GLY A 110 24.95 -16.01 6.01
CA GLY A 110 24.61 -17.31 5.42
C GLY A 110 24.61 -18.45 6.46
N LYS A 111 24.66 -18.12 7.76
CA LYS A 111 24.34 -19.04 8.83
C LYS A 111 22.82 -19.13 8.90
N GLU A 112 22.26 -19.94 8.01
CA GLU A 112 20.94 -20.52 8.25
C GLU A 112 20.97 -21.18 9.63
N ALA A 113 20.45 -20.48 10.65
CA ALA A 113 19.66 -21.19 11.62
C ALA A 113 18.54 -21.81 10.80
N ALA A 114 18.56 -23.14 10.66
CA ALA A 114 17.47 -23.91 10.11
C ALA A 114 16.19 -23.56 10.87
N ALA A 115 15.47 -22.57 10.35
CA ALA A 115 14.10 -22.22 10.70
C ALA A 115 13.37 -21.96 9.38
N ALA A 116 13.46 -22.98 8.51
CA ALA A 116 12.61 -23.29 7.37
C ALA A 116 12.48 -22.23 6.24
N PRO A 117 12.32 -22.67 4.98
CA PRO A 117 11.58 -21.84 4.02
C PRO A 117 10.25 -21.44 4.67
N PRO A 118 9.62 -20.30 4.33
CA PRO A 118 8.24 -20.08 4.74
C PRO A 118 7.47 -21.33 4.32
N LYS A 119 7.09 -22.14 5.31
CA LYS A 119 6.15 -23.22 5.08
C LYS A 119 4.92 -22.49 4.60
N THR A 120 4.70 -22.58 3.29
CA THR A 120 3.40 -23.00 2.79
C THR A 120 2.92 -24.10 3.73
N GLU A 121 2.18 -23.72 4.77
CA GLU A 121 1.27 -24.66 5.43
C GLU A 121 0.14 -24.95 4.43
N LYS A 122 0.48 -25.75 3.41
CA LYS A 122 -0.38 -26.86 3.05
C LYS A 122 -0.38 -27.81 4.24
N THR A 123 -1.17 -27.50 5.26
CA THR A 123 -1.70 -28.53 6.15
C THR A 123 -2.98 -29.00 5.48
N GLU A 124 -2.84 -30.13 4.79
CA GLU A 124 -3.94 -30.99 4.41
C GLU A 124 -4.85 -31.22 5.62
N ALA A 125 -6.15 -31.04 5.40
CA ALA A 125 -7.20 -30.94 6.41
C ALA A 125 -7.19 -32.09 7.44
N PRO A 126 -7.66 -31.80 8.68
CA PRO A 126 -9.07 -32.05 8.92
C PRO A 126 -9.77 -30.78 9.44
N ALA A 127 -10.92 -30.47 8.82
CA ALA A 127 -11.85 -29.38 9.13
C ALA A 127 -12.19 -29.25 10.64
N PRO A 128 -12.65 -28.07 11.12
CA PRO A 128 -13.25 -26.97 10.37
C PRO A 128 -12.57 -25.62 10.66
N SER A 129 -11.68 -25.14 9.80
CA SER A 129 -11.05 -23.83 10.01
C SER A 129 -12.00 -22.72 9.55
N LYS A 130 -12.20 -21.75 10.44
CA LYS A 130 -13.21 -20.70 10.38
C LYS A 130 -13.14 -19.91 9.04
N PRO A 131 -14.25 -19.33 8.57
CA PRO A 131 -14.24 -18.55 7.32
C PRO A 131 -13.29 -17.34 7.46
N LEU A 132 -12.48 -17.09 6.43
CA LEU A 132 -11.54 -15.96 6.37
C LEU A 132 -12.27 -14.67 5.99
N VAL A 133 -12.18 -13.64 6.84
CA VAL A 133 -12.72 -12.30 6.61
C VAL A 133 -11.56 -11.33 6.43
N LEU A 134 -11.52 -10.65 5.29
CA LEU A 134 -10.53 -9.62 5.01
C LEU A 134 -11.06 -8.25 5.43
N LEU A 135 -10.27 -7.52 6.21
CA LEU A 135 -10.56 -6.16 6.64
C LEU A 135 -9.65 -5.20 5.89
N VAL A 136 -10.17 -4.45 4.92
CA VAL A 136 -9.40 -3.51 4.11
C VAL A 136 -9.59 -2.10 4.67
N SER A 137 -8.72 -1.67 5.58
CA SER A 137 -8.79 -0.35 6.21
C SER A 137 -7.42 0.11 6.70
N PHE A 138 -7.24 1.44 6.76
CA PHE A 138 -6.08 2.09 7.37
C PHE A 138 -6.34 2.47 8.84
N ASP A 139 -7.58 2.42 9.31
CA ASP A 139 -7.94 2.79 10.67
C ASP A 139 -7.70 1.65 11.63
N LYS A 140 -6.58 1.74 12.35
CA LYS A 140 -6.17 0.74 13.34
C LYS A 140 -7.22 0.52 14.44
N LYS A 141 -7.93 1.57 14.88
CA LYS A 141 -8.92 1.44 15.95
C LYS A 141 -10.12 0.62 15.47
N LEU A 142 -10.57 0.87 14.25
CA LEU A 142 -11.67 0.15 13.63
C LEU A 142 -11.27 -1.30 13.35
N THR A 143 -10.09 -1.54 12.79
CA THR A 143 -9.61 -2.90 12.52
C THR A 143 -9.42 -3.70 13.79
N ASP A 144 -8.77 -3.13 14.81
CA ASP A 144 -8.53 -3.83 16.09
C ASP A 144 -9.86 -4.18 16.78
N ALA A 145 -10.85 -3.27 16.75
CA ALA A 145 -12.18 -3.51 17.31
C ALA A 145 -12.96 -4.61 16.57
N LEU A 146 -12.90 -4.65 15.24
CA LEU A 146 -13.54 -5.70 14.44
C LEU A 146 -12.82 -7.04 14.61
N GLU A 147 -11.50 -7.06 14.59
CA GLU A 147 -10.70 -8.26 14.83
C GLU A 147 -11.02 -8.89 16.19
N GLU A 148 -11.03 -8.09 17.27
CA GLU A 148 -11.33 -8.57 18.62
C GLU A 148 -12.70 -9.26 18.70
N ARG A 149 -13.70 -8.72 17.98
CA ARG A 149 -15.08 -9.24 17.99
C ARG A 149 -15.28 -10.44 17.06
N LEU A 150 -14.49 -10.54 15.98
CA LEU A 150 -14.63 -11.60 14.97
C LEU A 150 -13.74 -12.82 15.26
N LYS A 151 -12.67 -12.70 16.06
CA LYS A 151 -11.72 -13.78 16.41
C LYS A 151 -12.36 -15.09 16.90
N ASP A 152 -13.51 -14.99 17.55
CA ASP A 152 -14.21 -16.16 18.09
C ASP A 152 -14.86 -17.02 16.99
N LYS A 153 -15.35 -16.40 15.91
CA LYS A 153 -16.15 -17.07 14.85
C LYS A 153 -15.47 -17.14 13.50
N TYR A 154 -14.54 -16.22 13.21
CA TYR A 154 -13.90 -16.04 11.90
C TYR A 154 -12.39 -15.89 12.04
N GLU A 155 -11.67 -16.18 10.96
CA GLU A 155 -10.27 -15.79 10.85
C GLU A 155 -10.22 -14.41 10.22
N THR A 156 -9.66 -13.41 10.88
CA THR A 156 -9.58 -12.03 10.35
C THR A 156 -8.19 -11.70 9.87
N GLN A 157 -8.10 -11.03 8.73
CA GLN A 157 -6.83 -10.51 8.24
C GLN A 157 -6.98 -9.07 7.76
N VAL A 158 -6.21 -8.18 8.37
CA VAL A 158 -6.18 -6.76 8.03
C VAL A 158 -5.26 -6.52 6.85
N LEU A 159 -5.81 -5.90 5.81
CA LEU A 159 -5.13 -5.49 4.60
C LEU A 159 -5.19 -3.97 4.50
N LYS A 160 -4.09 -3.38 4.05
CA LYS A 160 -4.02 -1.91 3.88
C LYS A 160 -4.09 -1.52 2.41
N ASN A 161 -3.81 -2.46 1.50
CA ASN A 161 -3.53 -2.13 0.11
C ASN A 161 -4.32 -3.03 -0.85
N LEU A 162 -4.75 -2.45 -1.98
CA LEU A 162 -5.49 -3.15 -3.04
C LEU A 162 -4.76 -4.39 -3.58
N ARG A 163 -3.42 -4.35 -3.65
CA ARG A 163 -2.61 -5.51 -4.09
C ARG A 163 -2.83 -6.73 -3.20
N GLN A 164 -2.87 -6.53 -1.89
CA GLN A 164 -3.10 -7.61 -0.93
C GLN A 164 -4.52 -8.17 -1.08
N VAL A 165 -5.51 -7.32 -1.40
CA VAL A 165 -6.88 -7.77 -1.70
C VAL A 165 -6.91 -8.61 -2.98
N LYS A 166 -6.14 -8.23 -4.01
CA LYS A 166 -6.05 -8.99 -5.27
C LYS A 166 -5.43 -10.38 -5.08
N GLU A 167 -4.46 -10.51 -4.18
CA GLU A 167 -3.78 -11.77 -3.88
C GLU A 167 -4.57 -12.64 -2.92
N LYS A 168 -5.00 -12.08 -1.77
CA LYS A 168 -5.61 -12.84 -0.67
C LYS A 168 -7.14 -12.88 -0.72
N GLY A 169 -7.77 -11.99 -1.48
CA GLY A 169 -9.23 -11.95 -1.65
C GLY A 169 -9.83 -13.19 -2.31
N LYS A 170 -9.01 -13.97 -3.00
CA LYS A 170 -9.43 -15.23 -3.65
C LYS A 170 -9.84 -16.28 -2.62
N GLU A 171 -9.12 -16.34 -1.51
CA GLU A 171 -9.30 -17.30 -0.42
C GLU A 171 -10.27 -16.78 0.66
N ALA A 172 -10.60 -15.48 0.60
CA ALA A 172 -11.54 -14.86 1.53
C ALA A 172 -12.97 -15.36 1.33
N ALA A 173 -13.66 -15.55 2.46
CA ALA A 173 -15.10 -15.76 2.50
C ALA A 173 -15.86 -14.44 2.37
N LEU A 174 -15.33 -13.33 2.90
CA LEU A 174 -15.91 -11.99 2.79
C LEU A 174 -14.83 -10.90 2.83
N ILE A 175 -15.08 -9.80 2.12
CA ILE A 175 -14.20 -8.63 2.10
C ILE A 175 -14.95 -7.43 2.70
N VAL A 176 -14.50 -6.95 3.86
CA VAL A 176 -14.92 -5.67 4.43
C VAL A 176 -14.00 -4.60 3.88
N TYR A 177 -14.54 -3.62 3.17
CA TYR A 177 -13.77 -2.56 2.53
C TYR A 177 -14.14 -1.20 3.11
N ASP A 178 -13.15 -0.51 3.69
CA ASP A 178 -13.29 0.84 4.19
C ASP A 178 -13.19 1.87 3.05
N ALA A 179 -14.30 2.54 2.78
CA ALA A 179 -14.41 3.53 1.73
C ALA A 179 -14.09 4.96 2.18
N ILE A 180 -13.39 5.16 3.31
CA ILE A 180 -12.93 6.48 3.78
C ILE A 180 -12.20 7.31 2.71
N SER A 181 -11.58 6.65 1.71
CA SER A 181 -10.86 7.32 0.63
C SER A 181 -11.76 7.82 -0.53
N GLY A 182 -13.09 7.77 -0.38
CA GLY A 182 -14.05 8.37 -1.31
C GLY A 182 -13.88 7.85 -2.74
N SER A 183 -13.69 8.77 -3.70
CA SER A 183 -13.54 8.44 -5.12
C SER A 183 -12.41 7.45 -5.43
N ILE A 184 -11.38 7.35 -4.57
CA ILE A 184 -10.32 6.35 -4.69
C ILE A 184 -10.84 4.96 -4.30
N ALA A 185 -11.64 4.86 -3.24
CA ALA A 185 -12.31 3.61 -2.87
C ALA A 185 -13.23 3.13 -3.99
N GLU A 186 -13.97 4.04 -4.62
CA GLU A 186 -14.84 3.72 -5.76
C GLU A 186 -14.04 3.17 -6.96
N LYS A 187 -12.91 3.80 -7.31
CA LYS A 187 -12.02 3.29 -8.37
C LYS A 187 -11.47 1.90 -8.02
N ASN A 188 -11.00 1.71 -6.79
CA ASN A 188 -10.45 0.44 -6.33
C ASN A 188 -11.50 -0.68 -6.36
N LEU A 189 -12.72 -0.42 -5.88
CA LEU A 189 -13.82 -1.37 -5.90
C LEU A 189 -14.25 -1.72 -7.33
N ASN A 190 -14.23 -0.75 -8.26
CA ASN A 190 -14.44 -1.00 -9.68
C ASN A 190 -13.31 -1.82 -10.32
N GLU A 191 -12.06 -1.64 -9.90
CA GLU A 191 -10.97 -2.53 -10.33
C GLU A 191 -11.15 -3.96 -9.82
N LEU A 192 -11.66 -4.13 -8.58
CA LEU A 192 -11.94 -5.45 -8.02
C LEU A 192 -13.11 -6.12 -8.72
N SER A 193 -14.14 -5.37 -9.13
CA SER A 193 -15.28 -5.93 -9.87
C SER A 193 -14.90 -6.46 -11.26
N GLN A 194 -13.84 -5.93 -11.87
CA GLN A 194 -13.31 -6.44 -13.14
C GLN A 194 -12.60 -7.80 -13.00
N ILE A 195 -12.26 -8.23 -11.77
CA ILE A 195 -11.59 -9.50 -11.52
C ILE A 195 -12.66 -10.57 -11.23
N PRO A 196 -12.88 -11.57 -12.13
CA PRO A 196 -13.99 -12.51 -12.00
C PRO A 196 -14.01 -13.30 -10.69
N GLU A 197 -12.83 -13.68 -10.18
CA GLU A 197 -12.68 -14.43 -8.94
C GLU A 197 -13.06 -13.63 -7.68
N LEU A 198 -12.91 -12.31 -7.74
CA LEU A 198 -13.20 -11.40 -6.64
C LEU A 198 -14.59 -10.78 -6.76
N ARG A 199 -15.12 -10.66 -7.97
CA ARG A 199 -16.45 -10.13 -8.26
C ARG A 199 -17.56 -10.94 -7.57
N GLU A 200 -17.45 -12.27 -7.57
CA GLU A 200 -18.47 -13.17 -7.03
C GLU A 200 -18.44 -13.30 -5.49
N LYS A 201 -17.47 -12.65 -4.83
CA LYS A 201 -17.31 -12.66 -3.37
C LYS A 201 -18.26 -11.65 -2.72
N PRO A 202 -18.70 -11.90 -1.49
CA PRO A 202 -19.48 -10.93 -0.73
C PRO A 202 -18.58 -9.79 -0.23
N TYR A 203 -19.06 -8.56 -0.40
CA TYR A 203 -18.43 -7.34 0.07
C TYR A 203 -19.30 -6.64 1.10
N LEU A 204 -18.68 -6.14 2.15
CA LEU A 204 -19.26 -5.16 3.05
C LEU A 204 -18.48 -3.85 2.89
N ILE A 205 -19.14 -2.81 2.39
CA ILE A 205 -18.51 -1.51 2.13
C ILE A 205 -18.85 -0.58 3.29
N LEU A 206 -17.83 -0.12 4.02
CA LEU A 206 -17.99 0.85 5.10
C LEU A 206 -17.96 2.25 4.50
N LEU A 207 -19.09 2.96 4.57
CA LEU A 207 -19.28 4.29 4.00
C LEU A 207 -18.98 5.37 5.03
N ASP A 208 -18.18 6.34 4.62
CA ASP A 208 -17.92 7.54 5.40
C ASP A 208 -18.87 8.66 4.96
N GLU A 209 -19.49 9.37 5.90
CA GLU A 209 -20.37 10.50 5.61
C GLU A 209 -19.61 11.69 5.00
N LEU A 210 -18.32 11.82 5.31
CA LEU A 210 -17.46 12.88 4.79
C LEU A 210 -17.02 12.61 3.35
N PHE A 211 -17.03 11.36 2.92
CA PHE A 211 -16.55 10.91 1.62
C PHE A 211 -17.52 9.93 0.95
N PRO A 212 -18.70 10.41 0.50
CA PRO A 212 -19.70 9.56 -0.12
C PRO A 212 -19.18 8.97 -1.44
N ILE A 213 -19.52 7.70 -1.69
CA ILE A 213 -19.20 6.99 -2.93
C ILE A 213 -20.47 6.42 -3.56
N ASN A 214 -20.47 6.28 -4.89
CA ASN A 214 -21.59 5.64 -5.58
C ASN A 214 -21.47 4.11 -5.51
N VAL A 215 -21.99 3.52 -4.44
CA VAL A 215 -21.97 2.06 -4.26
C VAL A 215 -22.78 1.35 -5.34
N GLU A 216 -23.89 1.92 -5.80
CA GLU A 216 -24.77 1.31 -6.79
C GLU A 216 -24.07 1.10 -8.14
N GLY A 217 -23.24 2.07 -8.55
CA GLY A 217 -22.47 2.03 -9.80
C GLY A 217 -21.37 0.97 -9.87
N ILE A 218 -21.03 0.32 -8.76
CA ILE A 218 -19.97 -0.69 -8.68
C ILE A 218 -20.51 -2.07 -9.07
N ASP A 219 -19.92 -2.74 -10.06
CA ASP A 219 -20.40 -4.04 -10.58
C ASP A 219 -20.05 -5.26 -9.68
N LEU A 220 -20.37 -5.16 -8.39
CA LEU A 220 -20.25 -6.24 -7.41
C LEU A 220 -21.64 -6.80 -7.08
N PRO A 221 -21.99 -8.02 -7.53
CA PRO A 221 -23.32 -8.61 -7.36
C PRO A 221 -23.69 -8.91 -5.90
N LYS A 222 -22.71 -9.16 -5.03
CA LYS A 222 -22.91 -9.45 -3.61
C LYS A 222 -22.25 -8.36 -2.76
N LYS A 223 -22.89 -7.20 -2.65
CA LYS A 223 -22.39 -6.09 -1.82
C LYS A 223 -23.47 -5.62 -0.84
N ALA A 224 -23.06 -5.30 0.37
CA ALA A 224 -23.84 -4.47 1.30
C ALA A 224 -23.02 -3.24 1.69
N SER A 225 -23.70 -2.22 2.20
CA SER A 225 -23.06 -1.00 2.68
C SER A 225 -23.54 -0.66 4.08
N VAL A 226 -22.61 -0.29 4.96
CA VAL A 226 -22.88 0.14 6.33
C VAL A 226 -22.10 1.43 6.61
N ASN A 227 -22.63 2.31 7.45
CA ASN A 227 -21.90 3.51 7.85
C ASN A 227 -20.66 3.13 8.67
N ARG A 228 -19.50 3.73 8.37
CA ARG A 228 -18.23 3.52 9.08
C ARG A 228 -18.31 3.87 10.56
N ASP A 229 -19.06 4.92 10.90
CA ASP A 229 -19.26 5.37 12.29
C ASP A 229 -20.32 4.55 13.03
N ALA A 230 -20.92 3.55 12.37
CA ALA A 230 -21.84 2.64 13.03
C ALA A 230 -21.11 1.87 14.15
N PRO A 231 -21.82 1.52 15.24
CA PRO A 231 -21.29 0.65 16.27
C PRO A 231 -20.70 -0.64 15.64
N PRO A 232 -19.52 -1.09 16.07
CA PRO A 232 -18.89 -2.31 15.55
C PRO A 232 -19.78 -3.55 15.60
N GLU A 233 -20.74 -3.57 16.53
CA GLU A 233 -21.76 -4.61 16.68
C GLU A 233 -22.64 -4.74 15.41
N LEU A 234 -23.09 -3.62 14.83
CA LEU A 234 -23.90 -3.62 13.62
C LEU A 234 -23.10 -4.06 12.40
N ILE A 235 -21.80 -3.70 12.35
CA ILE A 235 -20.90 -4.12 11.28
C ILE A 235 -20.71 -5.65 11.34
N VAL A 236 -20.50 -6.21 12.53
CA VAL A 236 -20.36 -7.65 12.73
C VAL A 236 -21.65 -8.39 12.39
N GLU A 237 -22.82 -7.88 12.78
CA GLU A 237 -24.11 -8.47 12.39
C GLU A 237 -24.28 -8.51 10.86
N GLU A 238 -23.86 -7.47 10.15
CA GLU A 238 -23.96 -7.44 8.69
C GLU A 238 -22.98 -8.41 8.02
N ILE A 239 -21.77 -8.57 8.59
CA ILE A 239 -20.81 -9.60 8.17
C ILE A 239 -21.43 -11.00 8.36
N GLU A 240 -22.07 -11.25 9.50
CA GLU A 240 -22.73 -12.52 9.78
C GLU A 240 -23.90 -12.78 8.82
N LYS A 241 -24.68 -11.75 8.48
CA LYS A 241 -25.75 -11.87 7.48
C LYS A 241 -25.19 -12.20 6.10
N LEU A 242 -24.16 -11.51 5.64
CA LEU A 242 -23.57 -11.75 4.31
C LEU A 242 -22.94 -13.14 4.20
N LEU A 243 -22.35 -13.64 5.27
CA LEU A 243 -21.78 -14.99 5.33
C LEU A 243 -22.85 -16.08 5.52
N SER A 244 -23.98 -15.77 6.15
CA SER A 244 -25.11 -16.70 6.34
C SER A 244 -26.09 -16.71 5.17
N ALA A 245 -26.15 -15.62 4.40
CA ALA A 245 -27.04 -15.45 3.25
C ALA A 245 -26.65 -16.29 2.03
N GLU A 246 -25.53 -17.04 2.07
CA GLU A 246 -25.27 -18.10 1.09
C GLU A 246 -26.33 -19.23 1.11
N ALA A 247 -27.26 -19.24 2.07
CA ALA A 247 -28.33 -20.24 2.14
C ALA A 247 -29.75 -19.78 1.70
N VAL A 248 -30.04 -18.49 1.51
CA VAL A 248 -31.35 -18.05 0.98
C VAL A 248 -31.20 -16.70 0.26
N PRO A 249 -31.58 -16.58 -1.02
CA PRO A 249 -31.75 -15.27 -1.64
C PRO A 249 -32.94 -14.59 -0.99
N GLN A 250 -32.68 -13.63 -0.11
CA GLN A 250 -33.69 -12.66 0.30
C GLN A 250 -33.40 -11.35 -0.42
N GLU A 251 -34.14 -11.15 -1.51
CA GLU A 251 -34.70 -9.85 -1.82
C GLU A 251 -35.16 -9.19 -0.51
N GLN A 252 -34.59 -8.04 -0.20
CA GLN A 252 -35.30 -7.04 0.59
C GLN A 252 -35.67 -5.86 -0.32
N PRO A 253 -36.83 -5.26 -0.05
CA PRO A 253 -37.77 -4.91 -1.08
C PRO A 253 -37.49 -3.52 -1.64
N ALA A 254 -37.50 -3.41 -2.96
CA ALA A 254 -37.70 -2.15 -3.63
C ALA A 254 -39.05 -1.56 -3.19
N PRO A 255 -39.10 -0.32 -2.67
CA PRO A 255 -40.34 0.43 -2.68
C PRO A 255 -40.61 0.88 -4.12
N GLN A 256 -41.59 0.25 -4.75
CA GLN A 256 -42.38 0.84 -5.85
C GLN A 256 -43.82 1.04 -5.33
N PRO A 257 -44.71 1.79 -5.99
CA PRO A 257 -44.54 2.85 -7.01
C PRO A 257 -45.40 4.11 -6.71
N GLU A 258 -45.06 5.25 -7.30
CA GLU A 258 -46.08 6.24 -7.68
C GLU A 258 -46.10 6.36 -9.22
N GLU A 259 -47.16 5.79 -9.80
CA GLU A 259 -47.79 6.17 -11.07
C GLU A 259 -47.98 7.69 -11.16
N GLN A 260 -47.84 8.44 -12.27
CA GLN A 260 -48.14 8.30 -13.71
C GLN A 260 -47.74 9.68 -14.36
N PRO A 261 -47.88 9.95 -15.67
CA PRO A 261 -47.86 9.10 -16.85
C PRO A 261 -46.85 9.59 -17.93
N GLN A 262 -46.56 8.71 -18.90
CA GLN A 262 -45.88 9.01 -20.16
C GLN A 262 -46.70 9.95 -21.06
N PRO A 263 -46.06 10.54 -22.08
CA PRO A 263 -46.65 10.52 -23.42
C PRO A 263 -45.81 9.70 -24.39
N GLU A 264 -46.54 8.86 -25.13
CA GLU A 264 -46.14 8.11 -26.33
C GLU A 264 -45.33 8.93 -27.33
N VAL A 265 -44.27 8.33 -27.88
CA VAL A 265 -43.93 8.52 -29.30
C VAL A 265 -43.53 7.17 -29.90
N LYS A 266 -44.24 6.79 -30.97
CA LYS A 266 -44.03 5.60 -31.80
C LYS A 266 -42.65 5.59 -32.49
N PRO A 267 -42.16 4.40 -32.89
CA PRO A 267 -40.85 4.23 -33.49
C PRO A 267 -40.89 4.45 -35.02
N GLU A 268 -39.87 5.11 -35.57
CA GLU A 268 -39.50 5.03 -36.98
C GLU A 268 -37.97 5.00 -37.13
N PRO A 269 -37.46 4.47 -38.25
CA PRO A 269 -36.38 3.50 -38.26
C PRO A 269 -34.99 4.12 -38.39
N VAL A 270 -34.02 3.38 -37.86
CA VAL A 270 -32.58 3.55 -38.01
C VAL A 270 -32.19 3.57 -39.49
N PRO A 271 -31.48 4.60 -40.00
CA PRO A 271 -30.62 4.45 -41.16
C PRO A 271 -29.31 3.81 -40.71
N GLN A 272 -29.08 2.57 -41.12
CA GLN A 272 -27.74 1.98 -41.16
C GLN A 272 -26.92 2.75 -42.20
N GLU A 273 -26.08 3.69 -41.77
CA GLU A 273 -24.93 4.11 -42.56
C GLU A 273 -23.73 3.26 -42.15
N ALA A 274 -23.53 2.21 -42.94
CA ALA A 274 -22.26 1.52 -43.04
C ALA A 274 -21.20 2.50 -43.55
N VAL A 275 -20.43 3.09 -42.64
CA VAL A 275 -19.16 3.72 -43.00
C VAL A 275 -18.07 2.66 -42.78
N SER A 276 -17.87 1.85 -43.83
CA SER A 276 -16.62 1.11 -44.00
C SER A 276 -15.46 2.11 -44.05
N PRO A 277 -14.42 1.99 -43.20
CA PRO A 277 -13.18 2.68 -43.45
C PRO A 277 -12.51 1.99 -44.65
N SER A 278 -12.72 2.58 -45.84
CA SER A 278 -11.89 2.31 -47.00
C SER A 278 -10.45 2.73 -46.66
N LEU A 279 -9.58 1.73 -46.49
CA LEU A 279 -8.13 1.89 -46.51
C LEU A 279 -7.71 2.59 -47.81
N PRO A 280 -6.97 3.71 -47.76
CA PRO A 280 -6.19 4.14 -48.90
C PRO A 280 -5.04 3.15 -49.08
N GLU A 281 -5.05 2.42 -50.18
CA GLU A 281 -3.89 1.69 -50.67
C GLU A 281 -2.74 2.68 -50.92
N GLY A 282 -1.57 2.36 -50.36
CA GLY A 282 -0.29 2.84 -50.85
C GLY A 282 0.39 3.94 -50.04
N LEU A 283 0.82 3.64 -48.80
CA LEU A 283 1.96 4.31 -48.16
C LEU A 283 2.69 3.31 -47.25
N GLU A 284 4.03 3.35 -47.27
CA GLU A 284 4.92 2.32 -46.72
C GLU A 284 4.73 2.10 -45.20
N GLU A 285 4.73 0.83 -44.76
CA GLU A 285 4.52 0.36 -43.37
C GLU A 285 5.38 1.02 -42.28
N LYS A 286 6.42 1.78 -42.66
CA LYS A 286 7.34 2.46 -41.73
C LYS A 286 6.82 3.81 -41.24
N GLU A 287 6.05 4.54 -42.03
CA GLU A 287 5.61 5.89 -41.66
C GLU A 287 4.37 5.85 -40.75
N VAL A 288 3.47 4.89 -40.97
CA VAL A 288 2.27 4.69 -40.13
C VAL A 288 2.64 4.24 -38.71
N LYS A 289 3.64 3.37 -38.58
CA LYS A 289 4.16 2.96 -37.25
C LYS A 289 4.82 4.11 -36.51
N GLY A 290 5.54 4.98 -37.21
CA GLY A 290 6.14 6.18 -36.62
C GLY A 290 5.10 7.16 -36.07
N ALA A 291 4.07 7.47 -36.87
CA ALA A 291 3.00 8.38 -36.45
C ALA A 291 2.16 7.84 -35.27
N ILE A 292 1.91 6.52 -35.24
CA ILE A 292 1.19 5.88 -34.12
C ILE A 292 2.05 5.87 -32.85
N VAL A 293 3.35 5.57 -32.95
CA VAL A 293 4.27 5.57 -31.79
C VAL A 293 4.46 6.99 -31.24
N GLU A 294 4.53 8.01 -32.11
CA GLU A 294 4.67 9.40 -31.69
C GLU A 294 3.39 9.91 -31.03
N ALA A 295 2.20 9.58 -31.57
CA ALA A 295 0.92 9.92 -30.96
C ALA A 295 0.75 9.27 -29.58
N ILE A 296 1.05 7.97 -29.45
CA ILE A 296 1.01 7.25 -28.18
C ILE A 296 2.02 7.82 -27.18
N SER A 297 3.24 8.19 -27.63
CA SER A 297 4.26 8.77 -26.76
C SER A 297 3.88 10.16 -26.26
N ARG A 298 3.17 10.95 -27.08
CA ARG A 298 2.71 12.31 -26.72
C ARG A 298 1.54 12.27 -25.73
N GLU A 299 0.60 11.33 -25.91
CA GLU A 299 -0.47 11.07 -24.93
C GLU A 299 0.07 10.49 -23.62
N LEU A 300 1.02 9.54 -23.68
CA LEU A 300 1.69 9.00 -22.49
C LEU A 300 2.46 10.08 -21.72
N HIS A 301 3.09 11.03 -22.40
CA HIS A 301 3.78 12.12 -21.73
C HIS A 301 2.83 13.12 -21.07
N GLY A 302 1.66 13.38 -21.69
CA GLY A 302 0.57 14.17 -21.10
C GLY A 302 -0.02 13.51 -19.86
N LEU A 303 -0.37 12.22 -19.94
CA LEU A 303 -0.83 11.44 -18.79
C LEU A 303 0.21 11.42 -17.66
N ARG A 304 1.51 11.34 -17.99
CA ARG A 304 2.57 11.27 -16.99
C ARG A 304 2.78 12.59 -16.25
N GLU A 305 2.54 13.74 -16.88
CA GLU A 305 2.59 15.04 -16.21
C GLU A 305 1.34 15.31 -15.37
N GLU A 306 0.16 14.91 -15.85
CA GLU A 306 -1.10 15.06 -15.12
C GLU A 306 -1.14 14.13 -13.88
N VAL A 307 -0.76 12.86 -14.05
CA VAL A 307 -0.58 11.92 -12.94
C VAL A 307 0.50 12.39 -11.97
N ARG A 308 1.58 13.01 -12.45
CA ARG A 308 2.63 13.55 -11.56
C ARG A 308 2.15 14.76 -10.77
N ALA A 309 1.33 15.62 -11.36
CA ALA A 309 0.74 16.77 -10.68
C ALA A 309 -0.27 16.34 -9.62
N ASP A 310 -1.15 15.39 -9.96
CA ASP A 310 -2.17 14.86 -9.03
C ASP A 310 -1.56 14.02 -7.91
N VAL A 311 -0.56 13.19 -8.21
CA VAL A 311 0.19 12.45 -7.18
C VAL A 311 1.01 13.41 -6.31
N SER A 312 1.55 14.50 -6.87
CA SER A 312 2.30 15.48 -6.10
C SER A 312 1.40 16.34 -5.20
N SER A 313 0.17 16.68 -5.61
CA SER A 313 -0.79 17.35 -4.72
C SER A 313 -1.27 16.40 -3.63
N TYR A 314 -1.55 15.14 -3.99
CA TYR A 314 -1.93 14.08 -3.06
C TYR A 314 -0.87 13.81 -1.99
N ILE A 315 0.40 13.64 -2.39
CA ILE A 315 1.50 13.45 -1.46
C ILE A 315 1.64 14.68 -0.56
N LYS A 316 1.45 15.89 -1.11
CA LYS A 316 1.55 17.13 -0.33
C LYS A 316 0.43 17.25 0.70
N ASP A 317 -0.80 16.94 0.34
CA ASP A 317 -1.96 17.04 1.22
C ASP A 317 -1.93 15.95 2.31
N VAL A 318 -1.52 14.72 1.95
CA VAL A 318 -1.36 13.62 2.92
C VAL A 318 -0.20 13.90 3.87
N ILE A 319 0.95 14.36 3.38
CA ILE A 319 2.08 14.77 4.23
C ILE A 319 1.67 15.95 5.09
N GLU A 320 0.95 16.95 4.57
CA GLU A 320 0.53 18.12 5.34
C GLU A 320 -0.45 17.72 6.45
N ALA A 321 -1.38 16.79 6.20
CA ALA A 321 -2.29 16.27 7.21
C ALA A 321 -1.55 15.47 8.30
N VAL A 322 -0.66 14.56 7.91
CA VAL A 322 0.15 13.75 8.85
C VAL A 322 1.07 14.65 9.67
N VAL A 323 1.80 15.57 9.02
CA VAL A 323 2.69 16.52 9.70
C VAL A 323 1.89 17.42 10.61
N ARG A 324 0.72 17.93 10.22
CA ARG A 324 -0.12 18.77 11.10
C ARG A 324 -0.59 17.99 12.31
N GLU A 325 -1.03 16.74 12.14
CA GLU A 325 -1.50 15.90 13.25
C GLU A 325 -0.35 15.54 14.21
N GLU A 326 0.84 15.22 13.69
CA GLU A 326 2.02 14.97 14.51
C GLU A 326 2.56 16.24 15.17
N LEU A 327 2.49 17.39 14.50
CA LEU A 327 2.84 18.68 15.08
C LEU A 327 1.84 19.04 16.19
N GLU A 328 0.55 18.83 16.02
CA GLU A 328 -0.47 19.05 17.07
C GLU A 328 -0.29 18.09 18.23
N LYS A 329 0.00 16.81 17.99
CA LYS A 329 0.35 15.84 19.06
C LYS A 329 1.63 16.24 19.77
N PHE A 330 2.65 16.71 19.05
CA PHE A 330 3.89 17.19 19.64
C PHE A 330 3.69 18.48 20.42
N LEU A 331 2.92 19.45 19.91
CA LEU A 331 2.59 20.69 20.60
C LEU A 331 1.68 20.45 21.82
N SER A 332 0.84 19.43 21.79
CA SER A 332 -0.03 19.02 22.90
C SER A 332 0.71 18.21 23.97
N SER A 333 1.68 17.39 23.56
CA SER A 333 2.50 16.55 24.46
C SER A 333 3.72 17.28 25.01
N ALA A 334 4.32 18.17 24.22
CA ALA A 334 5.33 19.10 24.69
C ALA A 334 4.63 20.15 25.54
N LYS A 335 4.98 20.20 26.82
CA LYS A 335 4.56 21.24 27.77
C LYS A 335 5.18 22.60 27.42
N ILE A 336 5.03 23.06 26.18
CA ILE A 336 5.57 24.31 25.67
C ILE A 336 4.97 25.48 26.44
N ASN A 337 3.70 25.39 26.84
CA ASN A 337 3.11 26.38 27.74
C ASN A 337 3.82 26.44 29.11
N ASP A 338 4.22 25.31 29.69
CA ASP A 338 4.98 25.31 30.96
C ASP A 338 6.41 25.81 30.74
N LEU A 339 7.05 25.43 29.64
CA LEU A 339 8.41 25.86 29.28
C LEU A 339 8.48 27.37 29.01
N VAL A 340 7.51 27.91 28.26
CA VAL A 340 7.39 29.35 27.98
C VAL A 340 7.09 30.10 29.28
N ARG A 341 6.21 29.57 30.14
CA ARG A 341 5.87 30.20 31.43
C ARG A 341 7.06 30.21 32.39
N ASP A 342 7.81 29.12 32.48
CA ASP A 342 9.02 29.03 33.30
C ASP A 342 10.15 29.91 32.77
N THR A 343 10.35 29.96 31.45
CA THR A 343 11.37 30.81 30.83
C THR A 343 11.01 32.28 30.99
N THR A 344 9.74 32.64 30.78
CA THR A 344 9.23 34.01 30.96
C THR A 344 9.38 34.45 32.42
N ARG A 345 9.07 33.56 33.37
CA ARG A 345 9.25 33.82 34.80
C ARG A 345 10.72 34.04 35.17
N ARG A 346 11.64 33.20 34.69
CA ARG A 346 13.09 33.37 34.94
C ARG A 346 13.62 34.68 34.38
N VAL A 347 13.22 35.05 33.17
CA VAL A 347 13.66 36.31 32.53
C VAL A 347 13.09 37.52 33.29
N LEU A 348 11.83 37.47 33.71
CA LEU A 348 11.22 38.51 34.56
C LEU A 348 11.93 38.63 35.90
N GLU A 349 12.22 37.52 36.57
CA GLU A 349 12.94 37.51 37.86
C GLU A 349 14.37 38.07 37.72
N GLN A 350 15.09 37.73 36.64
CA GLN A 350 16.41 38.32 36.36
C GLN A 350 16.31 39.82 36.10
N LYS A 351 15.37 40.28 35.27
CA LYS A 351 15.18 41.70 34.97
C LYS A 351 14.73 42.51 36.19
N LEU A 352 13.90 41.95 37.06
CA LEU A 352 13.51 42.58 38.33
C LEU A 352 14.70 42.71 39.28
N LYS A 353 15.59 41.71 39.30
CA LYS A 353 16.79 41.74 40.14
C LYS A 353 17.80 42.78 39.64
N GLU A 354 17.97 42.89 38.32
CA GLU A 354 18.79 43.95 37.68
C GLU A 354 18.25 45.38 37.90
N LEU A 355 16.95 45.53 38.21
CA LEU A 355 16.33 46.84 38.47
C LEU A 355 16.30 47.21 39.96
N LEU A 356 16.57 46.25 40.86
CA LEU A 356 16.55 46.43 42.32
C LEU A 356 17.96 46.46 42.94
N GLU A 357 19.00 46.14 42.18
CA GLU A 357 20.41 46.50 42.43
C GLU A 357 20.73 47.83 41.73
#